data_AF-A0A7J6T4M4-F1
#
_entry.id   AF-A0A7J6T4M4-F1
#
_cell.length_a   1.000
_cell.length_b   1.000
_cell.length_c   1.000
_cell.angle_alpha   90.00
_cell.angle_beta   90.00
_cell.angle_gamma   90.00
#
_symmetry.space_group_name_H-M   'P 1'
#
loop_
_entity.id
_entity.type
_entity.pdbx_description
1 polymer ?
#
loop_
_entity_poly.entity_id
_entity_poly.type
_entity_poly.pdbx_seq_one_letter_code
_entity_poly.pdbx_strand_id
1 'polypeptide(L)'
;DPKALKPFVLLTRLKALPPDALMLFNDALDVWFTPHSSEGAFVDAFEKELQIPDDTILVSAERNCWPPADRMPYCRDYPPNKHGTTYKYANTGGWMGRVKTSVFLLQAWTACILDGKDEQGCVQWFYRDALESRKYREGVGAFKIALDDT
;
A
#
# COMPACT_ATOMS: atom_id res chain seq x y z
N ASP A 1 -6.84 9.88 -18.16
CA ASP A 1 -6.11 8.81 -18.86
C ASP A 1 -5.61 7.81 -17.83
N PRO A 2 -6.10 6.55 -17.82
CA PRO A 2 -5.64 5.53 -16.88
C PRO A 2 -4.13 5.27 -16.93
N LYS A 3 -3.47 5.57 -18.06
CA LYS A 3 -2.03 5.41 -18.23
C LYS A 3 -1.18 6.42 -17.45
N ALA A 4 -1.81 7.49 -16.94
CA ALA A 4 -1.17 8.49 -16.10
C ALA A 4 -1.31 8.20 -14.59
N LEU A 5 -2.02 7.14 -14.21
CA LEU A 5 -2.22 6.79 -12.81
C LEU A 5 -0.98 6.13 -12.21
N LYS A 6 -0.65 6.49 -10.96
CA LYS A 6 0.54 6.01 -10.24
C LYS A 6 0.70 4.48 -10.34
N PRO A 7 -0.34 3.66 -10.10
CA PRO A 7 -0.15 2.20 -10.11
C PRO A 7 0.22 1.63 -11.48
N PHE A 8 -0.31 2.20 -12.56
CA PHE A 8 -0.04 1.75 -13.92
C PHE A 8 1.41 2.06 -14.34
N VAL A 9 1.87 3.28 -14.05
CA VAL A 9 3.24 3.71 -14.36
C VAL A 9 4.24 2.88 -13.57
N LEU A 10 4.01 2.70 -12.26
CA LEU A 10 4.89 1.91 -11.41
C LEU A 10 4.95 0.45 -11.86
N LEU A 11 3.81 -0.18 -12.14
CA LEU A 11 3.76 -1.58 -12.57
C LEU A 11 4.62 -1.83 -13.82
N THR A 12 4.65 -0.89 -14.75
CA THR A 12 5.47 -1.00 -15.96
C THR A 12 6.96 -0.89 -15.66
N ARG A 13 7.35 -0.07 -14.68
CA ARG A 13 8.75 0.12 -14.26
C ARG A 13 9.28 -1.05 -13.45
N LEU A 14 8.48 -1.60 -12.55
CA LEU A 14 8.93 -2.65 -11.63
C LEU A 14 9.20 -4.00 -12.30
N LYS A 15 8.58 -4.28 -13.46
CA LYS A 15 8.82 -5.52 -14.22
C LYS A 15 10.28 -5.73 -14.64
N ALA A 16 11.09 -4.66 -14.68
CA ALA A 16 12.50 -4.72 -15.03
C ALA A 16 13.44 -4.80 -13.81
N LEU A 17 12.91 -4.73 -12.59
CA LEU A 17 13.69 -4.75 -11.36
C LEU A 17 13.80 -6.17 -10.79
N PRO A 18 14.86 -6.46 -10.00
CA PRO A 18 14.98 -7.74 -9.30
C PRO A 18 13.76 -7.98 -8.37
N PRO A 19 13.17 -9.20 -8.38
CA PRO A 19 11.93 -9.47 -7.64
C PRO A 19 12.07 -9.38 -6.11
N ASP A 20 13.27 -9.60 -5.60
CA ASP A 20 13.67 -9.56 -4.18
C ASP A 20 14.16 -8.19 -3.71
N ALA A 21 14.35 -7.23 -4.63
CA ALA A 21 14.71 -5.87 -4.26
C ALA A 21 13.61 -5.24 -3.39
N LEU A 22 14.03 -4.45 -2.40
CA LEU A 22 13.13 -3.64 -1.59
C LEU A 22 12.77 -2.37 -2.38
N MET A 23 11.49 -2.03 -2.41
CA MET A 23 10.98 -0.82 -3.02
C MET A 23 10.36 0.06 -1.94
N LEU A 24 10.76 1.33 -1.92
CA LEU A 24 10.05 2.41 -1.23
C LEU A 24 9.35 3.27 -2.28
N PHE A 25 8.05 3.48 -2.12
CA PHE A 25 7.29 4.47 -2.87
C PHE A 25 6.90 5.61 -1.94
N ASN A 26 7.01 6.84 -2.44
CA ASN A 26 6.44 8.03 -1.83
C ASN A 26 5.88 8.97 -2.90
N ASP A 27 4.89 9.77 -2.54
CA ASP A 27 4.44 10.89 -3.35
C ASP A 27 5.54 11.94 -3.50
N ALA A 28 5.65 12.49 -4.70
CA ALA A 28 6.81 13.28 -5.08
C ALA A 28 6.71 14.77 -4.69
N LEU A 29 5.50 15.28 -4.45
CA LEU A 29 5.26 16.72 -4.33
C LEU A 29 5.14 17.22 -2.89
N ASP A 30 4.85 16.32 -1.95
CA ASP A 30 4.51 16.63 -0.56
C ASP A 30 5.25 15.76 0.47
N VAL A 31 6.31 15.06 0.04
CA VAL A 31 7.18 14.27 0.92
C VAL A 31 8.59 14.84 0.93
N TRP A 32 9.15 15.00 2.14
CA TRP A 32 10.55 15.32 2.36
C TRP A 32 11.22 14.22 3.18
N PHE A 33 12.37 13.76 2.70
CA PHE A 33 13.25 12.91 3.50
C PHE A 33 13.99 13.73 4.54
N THR A 34 14.05 13.21 5.77
CA THR A 34 14.83 13.82 6.83
C THR A 34 16.32 13.51 6.63
N PRO A 35 17.25 14.25 7.27
CA PRO A 35 18.68 13.95 7.20
C PRO A 35 19.07 12.53 7.65
N HIS A 36 18.21 11.86 8.41
CA HIS A 36 18.43 10.48 8.89
C HIS A 36 17.82 9.40 7.98
N SER A 37 17.03 9.81 6.97
CA SER A 37 16.37 8.92 6.02
C SER A 37 17.36 8.43 4.96
N SER A 38 18.20 7.45 5.33
CA SER A 38 19.12 6.76 4.42
C SER A 38 18.52 5.46 3.89
N GLU A 39 19.03 4.97 2.75
CA GLU A 39 18.66 3.65 2.22
C GLU A 39 18.86 2.53 3.25
N GLY A 40 19.99 2.54 3.96
CA GLY A 40 20.28 1.56 5.01
C GLY A 40 19.28 1.62 6.17
N ALA A 41 18.85 2.83 6.57
CA ALA A 41 17.85 2.99 7.63
C ALA A 41 16.49 2.41 7.23
N PHE A 42 16.08 2.56 5.97
CA PHE A 42 14.85 1.98 5.46
C PHE A 42 14.90 0.45 5.38
N VAL A 43 16.02 -0.10 4.91
CA VAL A 43 16.24 -1.55 4.88
C VAL A 43 16.25 -2.13 6.30
N ASP A 44 16.97 -1.49 7.23
CA ASP A 44 17.05 -1.94 8.62
C ASP A 44 15.67 -1.88 9.31
N ALA A 45 14.91 -0.80 9.11
CA ALA A 45 13.55 -0.69 9.62
C ALA A 45 12.65 -1.82 9.11
N PHE A 46 12.67 -2.10 7.80
CA PHE A 46 11.82 -3.12 7.19
C PHE A 46 12.20 -4.55 7.60
N GLU A 47 13.49 -4.88 7.51
CA GLU A 47 13.98 -6.26 7.65
C GLU A 47 14.28 -6.64 9.11
N LYS A 48 14.76 -5.70 9.93
CA LYS A 48 15.30 -6.01 11.26
C LYS A 48 14.40 -5.52 12.40
N GLU A 49 13.92 -4.29 12.32
CA GLU A 49 13.14 -3.67 13.40
C GLU A 49 11.67 -4.11 13.36
N LEU A 50 11.02 -3.93 12.20
CA LEU A 50 9.63 -4.29 11.99
C LEU A 50 9.45 -5.75 11.55
N GLN A 51 10.51 -6.36 11.00
CA GLN A 51 10.53 -7.75 10.54
C GLN A 51 9.36 -8.07 9.59
N ILE A 52 9.12 -7.17 8.62
CA ILE A 52 8.01 -7.29 7.68
C ILE A 52 8.23 -8.51 6.78
N PRO A 53 7.27 -9.45 6.70
CA PRO A 53 7.39 -10.61 5.81
C PRO A 53 7.48 -10.22 4.33
N ASP A 54 8.21 -11.00 3.53
CA ASP A 54 8.39 -10.72 2.09
C ASP A 54 7.07 -10.65 1.28
N ASP A 55 6.01 -11.34 1.74
CA ASP A 55 4.68 -11.33 1.14
C ASP A 55 3.79 -10.16 1.61
N THR A 56 4.36 -9.21 2.35
CA THR A 56 3.64 -8.09 2.97
C THR A 56 4.12 -6.75 2.43
N ILE A 57 3.18 -5.85 2.13
CA ILE A 57 3.43 -4.44 1.85
C ILE A 57 3.14 -3.65 3.12
N LEU A 58 4.12 -2.88 3.58
CA LEU A 58 3.95 -1.90 4.66
C LEU A 58 3.43 -0.60 4.05
N VAL A 59 2.25 -0.16 4.47
CA VAL A 59 1.60 1.05 3.96
C VAL A 59 1.53 2.08 5.08
N SER A 60 1.80 3.34 4.79
CA SER A 60 1.67 4.42 5.77
C SER A 60 0.26 4.47 6.35
N ALA A 61 0.14 4.76 7.65
CA ALA A 61 -1.15 4.94 8.30
C ALA A 61 -1.51 6.42 8.43
N GLU A 62 -2.80 6.73 8.33
CA GLU A 62 -3.36 8.06 8.59
C GLU A 62 -4.53 8.00 9.59
N ARG A 63 -4.88 9.17 10.13
CA ARG A 63 -5.95 9.32 11.15
C ARG A 63 -7.34 9.40 10.54
N ASN A 64 -7.43 9.89 9.31
CA ASN A 64 -8.72 10.15 8.66
C ASN A 64 -9.02 9.03 7.66
N CYS A 65 -10.28 8.68 7.52
CA CYS A 65 -10.63 7.75 6.47
C CYS A 65 -10.82 8.52 5.16
N TRP A 66 -10.03 8.20 4.15
CA TRP A 66 -10.17 8.76 2.81
C TRP A 66 -10.18 7.67 1.72
N PRO A 67 -11.18 7.63 0.84
CA PRO A 67 -12.26 8.60 0.66
C PRO A 67 -13.30 8.53 1.79
N PRO A 68 -14.12 9.60 1.97
CA PRO A 68 -15.06 9.72 3.08
C PRO A 68 -16.14 8.63 3.05
N ALA A 69 -16.80 8.43 4.20
CA ALA A 69 -17.67 7.28 4.44
C ALA A 69 -18.89 7.17 3.51
N ASP A 70 -19.34 8.28 2.92
CA ASP A 70 -20.37 8.32 1.87
C ASP A 70 -19.90 7.66 0.56
N ARG A 71 -18.60 7.74 0.27
CA ARG A 71 -17.94 7.10 -0.87
C ARG A 71 -17.34 5.73 -0.52
N MET A 72 -17.00 5.54 0.76
CA MET A 72 -16.52 4.28 1.31
C MET A 72 -17.14 3.98 2.68
N PRO A 73 -18.32 3.33 2.72
CA PRO A 73 -19.03 3.05 3.99
C PRO A 73 -18.25 2.18 4.98
N TYR A 74 -17.16 1.58 4.51
CA TYR A 74 -16.34 0.58 5.14
C TYR A 74 -15.29 1.10 6.13
N CYS A 75 -15.10 2.43 6.23
CA CYS A 75 -14.24 3.03 7.26
C CYS A 75 -14.63 2.61 8.68
N ARG A 76 -15.91 2.27 8.89
CA ARG A 76 -16.45 1.81 10.18
C ARG A 76 -15.98 0.40 10.52
N ASP A 77 -15.73 -0.42 9.51
CA ASP A 77 -15.38 -1.84 9.65
C ASP A 77 -13.86 -2.06 9.66
N TYR A 78 -13.08 -0.97 9.76
CA TYR A 78 -11.64 -1.07 9.89
C TYR A 78 -11.26 -1.79 11.18
N PRO A 79 -10.29 -2.71 11.15
CA PRO A 79 -9.82 -3.35 12.37
C PRO A 79 -9.33 -2.29 13.37
N PRO A 80 -9.51 -2.52 14.68
CA PRO A 80 -8.97 -1.61 15.69
C PRO A 80 -7.43 -1.56 15.56
N ASN A 81 -6.87 -0.36 15.74
CA ASN A 81 -5.42 -0.17 15.86
C ASN A 81 -4.92 -0.99 17.06
N LYS A 82 -3.87 -1.78 16.86
CA LYS A 82 -3.32 -2.68 17.89
C LYS A 82 -2.29 -2.00 18.80
N HIS A 83 -1.76 -0.86 18.38
CA HIS A 83 -0.69 -0.10 19.03
C HIS A 83 -1.20 1.06 19.90
N GLY A 84 -2.53 1.25 19.98
CA GLY A 84 -3.16 2.32 20.76
C GLY A 84 -3.02 3.71 20.14
N THR A 85 -2.62 3.82 18.87
CA THR A 85 -2.50 5.12 18.18
C THR A 85 -3.80 5.50 17.47
N THR A 86 -3.87 6.76 17.02
CA THR A 86 -5.01 7.26 16.24
C THR A 86 -4.85 7.03 14.73
N TYR A 87 -3.68 6.56 14.29
CA TYR A 87 -3.40 6.24 12.90
C TYR A 87 -3.93 4.83 12.62
N LYS A 88 -4.95 4.70 11.78
CA LYS A 88 -5.59 3.39 11.56
C LYS A 88 -6.04 3.13 10.14
N TYR A 89 -6.02 4.12 9.26
CA TYR A 89 -6.45 3.98 7.88
C TYR A 89 -5.23 3.94 6.96
N ALA A 90 -5.28 3.16 5.89
CA ALA A 90 -4.19 3.13 4.92
C ALA A 90 -4.10 4.46 4.14
N ASN A 91 -2.89 4.99 3.99
CA ASN A 91 -2.55 6.13 3.13
C ASN A 91 -1.63 5.67 2.00
N THR A 92 -1.99 5.96 0.76
CA THR A 92 -1.28 5.48 -0.44
C THR A 92 -0.14 6.38 -0.90
N GLY A 93 0.09 7.50 -0.20
CA GLY A 93 1.19 8.43 -0.45
C GLY A 93 2.55 7.91 0.01
N GLY A 94 2.60 6.83 0.79
CA GLY A 94 3.84 6.16 1.22
C GLY A 94 3.63 4.67 1.45
N TRP A 95 4.49 3.83 0.88
CA TRP A 95 4.48 2.39 1.14
C TRP A 95 5.81 1.72 0.75
N MET A 96 6.06 0.56 1.34
CA MET A 96 7.29 -0.21 1.15
C MET A 96 7.01 -1.71 1.02
N GLY A 97 7.75 -2.40 0.16
CA GLY A 97 7.69 -3.85 0.05
C GLY A 97 8.62 -4.41 -1.02
N ARG A 98 8.73 -5.74 -1.07
CA ARG A 98 9.51 -6.45 -2.09
C ARG A 98 8.90 -6.23 -3.47
N VAL A 99 9.72 -5.99 -4.50
CA VAL A 99 9.27 -5.74 -5.88
C VAL A 99 8.24 -6.77 -6.36
N LYS A 100 8.46 -8.06 -6.11
CA LYS A 100 7.50 -9.13 -6.46
C LYS A 100 6.12 -8.90 -5.85
N THR A 101 6.06 -8.63 -4.55
CA THR A 101 4.81 -8.41 -3.82
C THR A 101 4.17 -7.08 -4.24
N SER A 102 4.98 -6.06 -4.50
CA SER A 102 4.54 -4.76 -5.01
C SER A 102 3.89 -4.89 -6.39
N VAL A 103 4.43 -5.75 -7.27
CA VAL A 103 3.82 -6.06 -8.57
C VAL A 103 2.43 -6.68 -8.39
N PHE A 104 2.25 -7.61 -7.44
CA PHE A 104 0.94 -8.19 -7.16
C PHE A 104 -0.06 -7.15 -6.64
N LEU A 105 0.35 -6.30 -5.69
CA LEU A 105 -0.48 -5.19 -5.22
C LEU A 105 -0.88 -4.28 -6.39
N LEU A 106 0.08 -3.84 -7.20
CA LEU A 106 -0.15 -2.88 -8.29
C LEU A 106 -1.06 -3.44 -9.39
N GLN A 107 -0.99 -4.74 -9.68
CA GLN A 107 -1.90 -5.41 -10.61
C GLN A 107 -3.35 -5.39 -10.09
N ALA A 108 -3.56 -5.80 -8.83
CA ALA A 108 -4.89 -5.77 -8.19
C ALA A 108 -5.42 -4.33 -8.07
N TRP A 109 -4.55 -3.40 -7.71
CA TRP A 109 -4.88 -1.99 -7.56
C TRP A 109 -5.27 -1.34 -8.88
N THR A 110 -4.51 -1.59 -9.94
CA THR A 110 -4.84 -1.13 -11.29
C THR A 110 -6.21 -1.64 -11.73
N ALA A 111 -6.50 -2.93 -11.53
CA ALA A 111 -7.80 -3.50 -11.87
C ALA A 111 -8.95 -2.84 -11.08
N CYS A 112 -8.74 -2.56 -9.79
CA CYS A 112 -9.73 -1.90 -8.96
C CYS A 112 -10.01 -0.45 -9.40
N ILE A 113 -8.99 0.32 -9.76
CA ILE A 113 -9.19 1.70 -10.26
C ILE A 113 -9.87 1.69 -11.64
N LEU A 114 -9.53 0.73 -12.51
CA LEU A 114 -10.18 0.58 -13.81
C LEU A 114 -11.68 0.23 -13.68
N ASP A 115 -12.11 -0.36 -12.56
CA ASP A 115 -13.52 -0.56 -12.20
C ASP A 115 -14.19 0.71 -11.60
N GLY A 116 -13.53 1.87 -11.75
CA GLY A 116 -14.04 3.17 -11.32
C GLY A 116 -13.96 3.44 -9.81
N LYS A 117 -13.16 2.66 -9.08
CA LYS A 117 -12.95 2.86 -7.64
C LYS A 117 -11.89 3.92 -7.37
N ASP A 118 -11.97 4.54 -6.19
CA ASP A 118 -10.98 5.47 -5.71
C ASP A 118 -9.62 4.78 -5.48
N GLU A 119 -8.53 5.49 -5.76
CA GLU A 119 -7.17 4.97 -5.68
C GLU A 119 -6.82 4.50 -4.26
N GLN A 120 -6.93 5.39 -3.26
CA GLN A 120 -6.67 5.01 -1.87
C GLN A 120 -7.72 4.03 -1.37
N GLY A 121 -8.96 4.19 -1.82
CA GLY A 121 -10.05 3.31 -1.46
C GLY A 121 -9.84 1.84 -1.83
N CYS A 122 -9.16 1.55 -2.95
CA CYS A 122 -8.79 0.19 -3.31
C CYS A 122 -7.86 -0.47 -2.28
N VAL A 123 -6.81 0.23 -1.85
CA VAL A 123 -5.84 -0.28 -0.87
C VAL A 123 -6.49 -0.47 0.50
N GLN A 124 -7.35 0.47 0.90
CA GLN A 124 -8.17 0.29 2.09
C GLN A 124 -9.04 -0.98 2.04
N TRP A 125 -9.60 -1.29 0.86
CA TRP A 125 -10.44 -2.48 0.66
C TRP A 125 -9.64 -3.79 0.68
N PHE A 126 -8.39 -3.76 0.20
CA PHE A 126 -7.49 -4.90 0.27
C PHE A 126 -7.02 -5.15 1.71
N TYR A 127 -6.66 -4.09 2.45
CA TYR A 127 -6.19 -4.20 3.83
C TYR A 127 -7.24 -4.84 4.75
N ARG A 128 -8.51 -4.43 4.62
CA ARG A 128 -9.62 -5.00 5.38
C ARG A 128 -9.94 -6.46 5.00
N ASP A 129 -9.34 -6.99 3.95
CA ASP A 129 -9.72 -8.28 3.35
C ASP A 129 -11.22 -8.37 3.00
N ALA A 130 -11.80 -7.29 2.46
CA ALA A 130 -13.20 -7.29 2.04
C ALA A 130 -13.46 -8.42 1.02
N LEU A 131 -14.57 -9.16 1.17
CA LEU A 131 -14.91 -10.26 0.26
C LEU A 131 -15.00 -9.76 -1.19
N GLU A 132 -15.56 -8.57 -1.40
CA GLU A 132 -15.74 -7.94 -2.70
C GLU A 132 -14.42 -7.52 -3.34
N SER A 133 -13.36 -7.33 -2.55
CA SER A 133 -12.04 -6.96 -3.07
C SER A 133 -11.24 -8.18 -3.53
N ARG A 134 -11.66 -9.41 -3.19
CA ARG A 134 -10.98 -10.65 -3.59
C ARG A 134 -10.96 -10.85 -5.10
N LYS A 135 -12.01 -10.41 -5.81
CA LYS A 135 -12.08 -10.48 -7.29
C LYS A 135 -10.88 -9.81 -7.99
N TYR A 136 -10.26 -8.80 -7.37
CA TYR A 136 -9.10 -8.11 -7.93
C TYR A 136 -7.77 -8.80 -7.61
N ARG A 137 -7.76 -9.71 -6.64
CA ARG A 137 -6.58 -10.45 -6.18
C ARG A 137 -6.52 -11.86 -6.77
N GLU A 138 -7.65 -12.36 -7.26
CA GLU A 138 -7.75 -13.64 -7.96
C GLU A 138 -6.79 -13.69 -9.16
N GLY A 139 -5.89 -14.68 -9.15
CA GLY A 139 -4.94 -14.92 -10.25
C GLY A 139 -3.76 -13.94 -10.34
N VAL A 140 -3.62 -13.00 -9.42
CA VAL A 140 -2.56 -11.98 -9.43
C VAL A 140 -1.31 -12.45 -8.65
N GLY A 141 -1.52 -13.08 -7.50
CA GLY A 141 -0.47 -13.48 -6.55
C GLY A 141 -0.87 -13.15 -5.12
N ALA A 142 -0.19 -13.74 -4.14
CA ALA A 142 -0.47 -13.47 -2.74
C ALA A 142 0.26 -12.21 -2.27
N PHE A 143 -0.47 -11.27 -1.67
CA PHE A 143 0.08 -10.14 -0.93
C PHE A 143 -0.76 -9.87 0.31
N LYS A 144 -0.13 -9.37 1.36
CA LYS A 144 -0.75 -8.83 2.57
C LYS A 144 -0.45 -7.35 2.68
N ILE A 145 -1.25 -6.64 3.45
CA ILE A 145 -1.00 -5.24 3.79
C ILE A 145 -0.87 -5.14 5.31
N ALA A 146 0.22 -4.54 5.76
CA ALA A 146 0.40 -4.06 7.12
C ALA A 146 0.35 -2.53 7.11
N LEU A 147 -0.05 -1.94 8.24
CA LEU A 147 -0.01 -0.49 8.42
C LEU A 147 1.20 -0.14 9.27
N ASP A 148 1.88 0.95 8.89
CA ASP A 148 2.85 1.64 9.74
C ASP A 148 2.07 2.54 10.70
N ASP A 149 1.52 1.95 11.75
CA ASP A 149 0.57 2.57 12.69
C ASP A 149 1.12 2.72 14.13
N THR A 150 2.45 2.59 14.27
CA THR A 150 3.22 2.71 15.51
C THR A 150 3.59 4.15 15.87
#